data_AF-A0A947C4Z5-F1
#
_entry.id   AF-A0A947C4Z5-F1
#
_cell.length_a   1.000
_cell.length_b   1.000
_cell.length_c   1.000
_cell.angle_alpha   90.00
_cell.angle_beta   90.00
_cell.angle_gamma   90.00
#
_symmetry.space_group_name_H-M   'P 1'
#
loop_
_entity.id
_entity.type
_entity.pdbx_description
1 polymer ?
#
loop_
_entity_poly.entity_id
_entity_poly.type
_entity_poly.pdbx_seq_one_letter_code
_entity_poly.pdbx_strand_id
1 'polypeptide(L)'
;VLEEARQRFVDIVIAPALKKPRGEARIRAIFESTFKQWEEDLPGGCIFYAVSAELDDQPGPARDFLVAIQRDYGETLKRAAEIAVEEGEFRSDLDLDQFVFEMGSITAAYHHFGRLLGDPKAEQHAVKAFDALLERSH
;
A
#
# COMPACT_ATOMS: atom_id res chain seq x y z
N VAL A 1 6.27 10.92 -16.19
CA VAL A 1 5.87 9.52 -15.89
C VAL A 1 5.59 9.33 -14.40
N LEU A 2 6.58 9.42 -13.51
CA LEU A 2 6.33 9.22 -12.07
C LEU A 2 5.31 10.20 -11.47
N GLU A 3 5.32 11.45 -11.90
CA GLU A 3 4.35 12.45 -11.41
C GLU A 3 2.92 12.16 -11.84
N GLU A 4 2.73 11.75 -13.10
CA GLU A 4 1.44 11.29 -13.61
C GLU A 4 0.99 10.01 -12.91
N ALA A 5 1.91 9.08 -12.65
CA ALA A 5 1.64 7.87 -11.88
C ALA A 5 1.20 8.20 -10.45
N ARG A 6 1.85 9.15 -9.77
CA ARG A 6 1.45 9.63 -8.44
C ARG A 6 0.01 10.14 -8.46
N GLN A 7 -0.35 10.97 -9.45
CA GLN A 7 -1.70 11.49 -9.56
C GLN A 7 -2.73 10.37 -9.79
N ARG A 8 -2.44 9.44 -10.69
CA ARG A 8 -3.31 8.27 -10.93
C ARG A 8 -3.49 7.41 -9.69
N PHE A 9 -2.41 7.17 -8.93
CA PHE A 9 -2.47 6.42 -7.69
C PHE A 9 -3.38 7.11 -6.67
N VAL A 10 -3.27 8.44 -6.54
CA VAL A 10 -4.16 9.22 -5.68
C VAL A 10 -5.62 9.06 -6.14
N ASP A 11 -5.89 9.19 -7.43
CA ASP A 11 -7.26 9.15 -7.98
C ASP A 11 -7.91 7.76 -7.86
N ILE A 12 -7.11 6.69 -8.02
CA ILE A 12 -7.56 5.29 -8.02
C ILE A 12 -7.63 4.71 -6.61
N VAL A 13 -6.65 5.00 -5.76
CA VAL A 13 -6.47 4.33 -4.45
C VAL A 13 -6.85 5.25 -3.30
N ILE A 14 -6.22 6.43 -3.21
CA ILE A 14 -6.32 7.27 -2.01
C ILE A 14 -7.67 8.00 -1.93
N ALA A 15 -8.04 8.73 -2.98
CA ALA A 15 -9.25 9.55 -2.98
C ALA A 15 -10.55 8.74 -2.79
N PRO A 16 -10.71 7.54 -3.39
CA PRO A 16 -11.86 6.69 -3.12
C PRO A 16 -11.87 6.14 -1.68
N ALA A 17 -10.72 5.74 -1.14
CA ALA A 17 -10.63 5.25 0.22
C ALA A 17 -11.03 6.32 1.25
N LEU A 18 -10.63 7.59 1.06
CA LEU A 18 -10.98 8.69 1.96
C LEU A 18 -12.50 8.96 2.07
N LYS A 19 -13.30 8.47 1.11
CA LYS A 19 -14.78 8.55 1.16
C LYS A 19 -15.41 7.51 2.08
N LYS A 20 -14.63 6.52 2.55
CA LYS A 20 -15.07 5.52 3.53
C LYS A 20 -15.08 6.11 4.95
N PRO A 21 -15.84 5.49 5.87
CA PRO A 21 -15.78 5.83 7.30
C PRO A 21 -14.34 5.89 7.80
N ARG A 22 -14.07 6.77 8.77
CA ARG A 22 -12.76 6.84 9.45
C ARG A 22 -12.45 5.49 10.11
N GLY A 23 -11.17 5.16 10.26
CA GLY A 23 -10.72 3.88 10.84
C GLY A 23 -10.40 2.79 9.81
N GLU A 24 -10.58 1.53 10.20
CA GLU A 24 -10.25 0.31 9.46
C GLU A 24 -10.89 0.29 8.07
N ALA A 25 -12.10 0.83 7.92
CA ALA A 25 -12.80 0.88 6.64
C ALA A 25 -11.99 1.61 5.55
N ARG A 26 -11.19 2.62 5.90
CA ARG A 26 -10.26 3.29 4.97
C ARG A 26 -9.05 2.44 4.66
N ILE A 27 -8.49 1.77 5.65
CA ILE A 27 -7.31 0.89 5.50
C ILE A 27 -7.65 -0.26 4.55
N ARG A 28 -8.79 -0.92 4.76
CA ARG A 28 -9.31 -1.97 3.85
C ARG A 28 -9.49 -1.44 2.44
N ALA A 29 -10.08 -0.26 2.28
CA ALA A 29 -10.26 0.33 0.96
C ALA A 29 -8.92 0.67 0.27
N ILE A 30 -7.93 1.21 1.00
CA ILE A 30 -6.59 1.45 0.43
C ILE A 30 -5.97 0.12 -0.03
N PHE A 31 -6.03 -0.93 0.80
CA PHE A 31 -5.52 -2.25 0.44
C PHE A 31 -6.21 -2.79 -0.81
N GLU A 32 -7.54 -2.94 -0.78
CA GLU A 32 -8.32 -3.49 -1.90
C GLU A 32 -8.08 -2.74 -3.22
N SER A 33 -8.06 -1.40 -3.18
CA SER A 33 -7.80 -0.57 -4.35
C SER A 33 -6.37 -0.71 -4.86
N THR A 34 -5.39 -0.86 -3.96
CA THR A 34 -4.00 -1.10 -4.36
C THR A 34 -3.88 -2.43 -5.11
N PHE A 35 -4.53 -3.48 -4.64
CA PHE A 35 -4.47 -4.80 -5.28
C PHE A 35 -5.22 -4.84 -6.61
N LYS A 36 -6.52 -4.54 -6.60
CA LYS A 36 -7.38 -4.77 -7.77
C LYS A 36 -7.20 -3.71 -8.84
N GLN A 37 -7.14 -2.46 -8.45
CA GLN A 37 -7.24 -1.35 -9.42
C GLN A 37 -5.88 -0.78 -9.81
N TRP A 38 -4.87 -0.94 -8.94
CA TRP A 38 -3.54 -0.41 -9.20
C TRP A 38 -2.56 -1.50 -9.66
N GLU A 39 -2.51 -2.64 -8.98
CA GLU A 39 -1.62 -3.73 -9.38
C GLU A 39 -2.18 -4.56 -10.54
N GLU A 40 -3.47 -4.91 -10.57
CA GLU A 40 -4.02 -5.79 -11.61
C GLU A 40 -4.44 -5.05 -12.89
N ASP A 41 -5.20 -3.96 -12.77
CA ASP A 41 -5.83 -3.28 -13.91
C ASP A 41 -4.87 -2.41 -14.76
N LEU A 42 -3.68 -2.07 -14.24
CA LEU A 42 -2.71 -1.26 -14.99
C LEU A 42 -1.75 -2.14 -15.82
N PRO A 43 -1.53 -1.81 -17.12
CA PRO A 43 -0.51 -2.47 -17.92
C PRO A 43 0.88 -2.33 -17.27
N GLY A 44 1.46 -3.45 -16.85
CA GLY A 44 2.76 -3.49 -16.16
C GLY A 44 2.69 -3.48 -14.62
N GLY A 45 1.52 -3.22 -14.02
CA GLY A 45 1.31 -3.17 -12.58
C GLY A 45 1.82 -1.87 -11.92
N CYS A 46 2.14 -1.93 -10.63
CA CYS A 46 2.64 -0.77 -9.90
C CYS A 46 4.01 -0.31 -10.41
N ILE A 47 4.01 0.80 -11.16
CA ILE A 47 5.24 1.42 -11.66
C ILE A 47 6.22 1.77 -10.54
N PHE A 48 5.74 2.14 -9.35
CA PHE A 48 6.63 2.48 -8.23
C PHE A 48 7.44 1.28 -7.77
N TYR A 49 6.86 0.07 -7.83
CA TYR A 49 7.59 -1.16 -7.54
C TYR A 49 8.55 -1.49 -8.68
N ALA A 50 8.09 -1.39 -9.93
CA ALA A 50 8.89 -1.69 -11.12
C ALA A 50 10.19 -0.86 -11.18
N VAL A 51 10.12 0.43 -10.82
CA VAL A 51 11.29 1.32 -10.83
C VAL A 51 12.09 1.32 -9.52
N SER A 52 11.61 0.63 -8.48
CA SER A 52 12.26 0.67 -7.16
C SER A 52 13.67 0.09 -7.18
N ALA A 53 13.84 -1.10 -7.75
CA ALA A 53 15.13 -1.77 -7.92
C ALA A 53 16.03 -1.13 -8.99
N GLU A 54 15.47 -0.31 -9.88
CA GLU A 54 16.28 0.43 -10.86
C GLU A 54 16.88 1.70 -10.24
N LEU A 55 16.13 2.36 -9.34
CA LEU A 55 16.44 3.67 -8.80
C LEU A 55 17.08 3.66 -7.41
N ASP A 56 17.04 2.55 -6.67
CA ASP A 56 17.52 2.46 -5.28
C ASP A 56 18.98 2.89 -5.10
N ASP A 57 19.85 2.44 -6.01
CA ASP A 57 21.29 2.74 -6.07
C ASP A 57 21.65 3.87 -7.05
N GLN A 58 20.67 4.63 -7.55
CA GLN A 58 20.88 5.75 -8.47
C GLN A 58 20.53 7.10 -7.82
N PRO A 59 21.48 7.75 -7.11
CA PRO A 59 21.28 9.09 -6.58
C PRO A 59 20.85 10.07 -7.68
N GLY A 60 19.77 10.82 -7.45
CA GLY A 60 19.29 11.84 -8.37
C GLY A 60 17.80 12.12 -8.26
N PRO A 61 17.29 13.08 -9.06
CA PRO A 61 15.94 13.61 -8.91
C PRO A 61 14.83 12.55 -9.04
N ALA A 62 15.03 11.53 -9.88
CA ALA A 62 14.05 10.45 -10.06
C ALA A 62 13.91 9.58 -8.80
N ARG A 63 15.05 9.20 -8.19
CA ARG A 63 15.07 8.46 -6.92
C ARG A 63 14.48 9.30 -5.80
N ASP A 64 14.87 10.57 -5.68
CA ASP A 64 14.39 11.45 -4.62
C ASP A 64 12.86 11.62 -4.71
N PHE A 65 12.33 11.73 -5.92
CA PHE A 65 10.89 11.80 -6.17
C PHE A 65 10.18 10.49 -5.84
N LEU A 66 10.75 9.33 -6.21
CA LEU A 66 10.20 8.04 -5.82
C LEU A 66 10.17 7.87 -4.30
N VAL A 67 11.26 8.22 -3.61
CA VAL A 67 11.35 8.18 -2.14
C VAL A 67 10.29 9.07 -1.50
N ALA A 68 10.06 10.28 -2.03
CA ALA A 68 9.00 11.16 -1.55
C ALA A 68 7.61 10.51 -1.69
N ILE A 69 7.29 9.90 -2.84
CA ILE A 69 6.02 9.18 -3.04
C ILE A 69 5.86 8.04 -2.03
N GLN A 70 6.90 7.24 -1.82
CA GLN A 70 6.85 6.11 -0.87
C GLN A 70 6.64 6.59 0.57
N ARG A 71 7.30 7.68 0.96
CA ARG A 71 7.11 8.31 2.28
C ARG A 71 5.71 8.86 2.46
N ASP A 72 5.20 9.60 1.48
CA ASP A 72 3.84 10.15 1.52
C ASP A 72 2.78 9.05 1.64
N TYR A 73 2.98 7.94 0.94
CA TYR A 73 2.09 6.78 1.05
C TYR A 73 2.18 6.11 2.43
N GLY A 74 3.40 5.91 2.95
CA GLY A 74 3.62 5.38 4.30
C GLY A 74 2.98 6.25 5.38
N GLU A 75 3.14 7.57 5.32
CA GLU A 75 2.49 8.51 6.24
C GLU A 75 0.96 8.49 6.12
N THR A 76 0.43 8.30 4.90
CA THR A 76 -1.02 8.15 4.69
C THR A 76 -1.56 6.89 5.37
N LEU A 77 -0.86 5.76 5.24
CA LEU A 77 -1.20 4.51 5.92
C LEU A 77 -1.08 4.65 7.44
N LYS A 78 0.01 5.25 7.92
CA LYS A 78 0.26 5.50 9.34
C LYS A 78 -0.87 6.33 9.96
N ARG A 79 -1.25 7.42 9.29
CA ARG A 79 -2.35 8.27 9.76
C ARG A 79 -3.69 7.55 9.74
N ALA A 80 -3.95 6.67 8.77
CA ALA A 80 -5.17 5.88 8.76
C ALA A 80 -5.22 4.88 9.93
N ALA A 81 -4.11 4.22 10.24
CA ALA A 81 -3.99 3.32 11.39
C ALA A 81 -4.09 4.06 12.73
N GLU A 82 -3.46 5.24 12.85
CA GLU A 82 -3.57 6.10 14.02
C GLU A 82 -5.03 6.53 14.27
N ILE A 83 -5.79 6.84 13.22
CA ILE A 83 -7.22 7.12 13.33
C ILE A 83 -8.00 5.89 13.79
N ALA A 84 -7.68 4.68 13.31
CA ALA A 84 -8.34 3.46 13.79
C ALA A 84 -8.08 3.22 15.29
N VAL A 85 -6.91 3.62 15.80
CA VAL A 85 -6.61 3.64 17.25
C VAL A 85 -7.43 4.71 17.97
N GLU A 86 -7.51 5.94 17.43
CA GLU A 86 -8.32 7.04 17.98
C GLU A 86 -9.81 6.67 18.12
N GLU A 87 -10.36 5.93 17.16
CA GLU A 87 -11.77 5.47 17.14
C GLU A 87 -11.99 4.20 18.01
N GLY A 88 -10.92 3.61 18.56
CA GLY A 88 -10.99 2.41 19.41
C GLY A 88 -11.20 1.10 18.64
N GLU A 89 -10.99 1.10 17.33
CA GLU A 89 -11.05 -0.09 16.48
C GLU A 89 -9.75 -0.90 16.56
N PHE A 90 -8.61 -0.23 16.71
CA PHE A 90 -7.30 -0.84 16.93
C PHE A 90 -6.81 -0.62 18.37
N ARG A 91 -5.98 -1.54 18.86
CA ARG A 91 -5.35 -1.47 20.19
C ARG A 91 -4.50 -0.22 20.34
N SER A 92 -4.50 0.35 21.55
CA SER A 92 -3.83 1.63 21.85
C SER A 92 -2.30 1.58 21.84
N ASP A 93 -1.71 0.38 21.92
CA ASP A 93 -0.27 0.13 21.88
C ASP A 93 0.19 -0.48 20.55
N LEU A 94 -0.61 -0.32 19.48
CA LEU A 94 -0.23 -0.75 18.13
C LEU A 94 1.05 -0.04 17.67
N ASP A 95 2.04 -0.81 17.26
CA ASP A 95 3.21 -0.29 16.56
C ASP A 95 2.82 0.11 15.13
N LEU A 96 2.57 1.40 14.93
CA LEU A 96 2.12 1.95 13.66
C LEU A 96 3.18 1.84 12.56
N ASP A 97 4.47 1.92 12.92
CA ASP A 97 5.55 1.80 11.94
C ASP A 97 5.67 0.36 11.45
N GLN A 98 5.53 -0.61 12.37
CA GLN A 98 5.43 -2.03 12.00
C GLN A 98 4.19 -2.32 11.15
N PHE A 99 3.03 -1.74 11.49
CA PHE A 99 1.81 -1.90 10.68
C PHE A 99 2.01 -1.44 9.24
N VAL A 100 2.60 -0.26 9.04
CA VAL A 100 2.89 0.30 7.71
C VAL A 100 3.92 -0.56 6.96
N PHE A 101 4.95 -1.04 7.66
CA PHE A 101 5.94 -1.94 7.08
C PHE A 101 5.32 -3.24 6.56
N GLU A 102 4.41 -3.85 7.33
CA GLU A 102 3.73 -5.08 6.92
C GLU A 102 2.76 -4.85 5.76
N MET A 103 2.03 -3.73 5.76
CA MET A 103 1.20 -3.32 4.61
C MET A 103 2.01 -3.24 3.31
N GLY A 104 3.16 -2.56 3.35
CA GLY A 104 4.08 -2.48 2.20
C GLY A 104 4.72 -3.82 1.83
N SER A 105 4.97 -4.68 2.82
CA SER A 105 5.55 -6.02 2.60
C SER A 105 4.56 -6.95 1.89
N ILE A 106 3.27 -6.86 2.22
CA ILE A 106 2.22 -7.67 1.59
C ILE A 106 2.05 -7.28 0.12
N THR A 107 2.01 -5.99 -0.20
CA THR A 107 1.93 -5.50 -1.59
C THR A 107 3.18 -5.86 -2.39
N ALA A 108 4.37 -5.70 -1.80
CA ALA A 108 5.64 -6.11 -2.40
C ALA A 108 5.69 -7.61 -2.73
N ALA A 109 5.27 -8.46 -1.78
CA ALA A 109 5.21 -9.90 -1.97
C ALA A 109 4.22 -10.27 -3.08
N TYR A 110 3.06 -9.62 -3.15
CA TYR A 110 2.12 -9.84 -4.24
C TYR A 110 2.69 -9.44 -5.61
N HIS A 111 3.38 -8.31 -5.70
CA HIS A 111 4.06 -7.93 -6.94
C HIS A 111 5.06 -9.01 -7.37
N HIS A 112 5.82 -9.58 -6.43
CA HIS A 112 6.75 -10.67 -6.73
C HIS A 112 6.05 -11.98 -7.13
N PHE A 113 5.18 -12.53 -6.28
CA PHE A 113 4.58 -13.83 -6.54
C PHE A 113 3.50 -13.78 -7.63
N GLY A 114 2.65 -12.76 -7.62
CA GLY A 114 1.56 -12.60 -8.56
C GLY A 114 2.04 -12.13 -9.93
N ARG A 115 2.81 -11.04 -9.99
CA ARG A 115 3.19 -10.45 -11.28
C ARG A 115 4.44 -11.06 -11.90
N LEU A 116 5.52 -11.20 -11.12
CA LEU A 116 6.78 -11.75 -11.65
C LEU A 116 6.69 -13.27 -11.86
N LEU A 117 6.22 -14.01 -10.86
CA LEU A 117 6.18 -15.47 -10.93
C LEU A 117 4.87 -16.03 -11.52
N GLY A 118 3.82 -15.22 -11.64
CA GLY A 118 2.54 -15.64 -12.21
C GLY A 118 1.78 -16.63 -11.33
N ASP A 119 1.97 -16.62 -10.01
CA ASP A 119 1.27 -17.53 -9.09
C ASP A 119 -0.22 -17.17 -9.00
N PRO A 120 -1.14 -18.06 -9.46
CA PRO A 120 -2.58 -17.78 -9.40
C PRO A 120 -3.14 -17.71 -7.98
N LYS A 121 -2.37 -18.07 -6.94
CA LYS A 121 -2.76 -17.97 -5.53
C LYS A 121 -2.21 -16.74 -4.82
N ALA A 122 -1.41 -15.91 -5.49
CA ALA A 122 -0.77 -14.76 -4.85
C ALA A 122 -1.80 -13.79 -4.22
N GLU A 123 -2.92 -13.53 -4.90
CA GLU A 123 -4.01 -12.69 -4.36
C GLU A 123 -4.57 -13.28 -3.06
N GLN A 124 -4.89 -14.59 -3.07
CA GLN A 124 -5.40 -15.28 -1.89
C GLN A 124 -4.43 -15.19 -0.71
N HIS A 125 -3.12 -15.33 -0.96
CA HIS A 125 -2.10 -15.23 0.06
C HIS A 125 -1.97 -13.81 0.62
N ALA A 126 -2.05 -12.79 -0.24
CA ALA A 126 -1.98 -11.40 0.18
C ALA A 126 -3.20 -10.98 1.02
N VAL A 127 -4.42 -11.35 0.59
CA VAL A 127 -5.65 -11.11 1.36
C VAL A 127 -5.56 -11.79 2.72
N LYS A 128 -5.13 -13.04 2.77
CA LYS A 128 -4.95 -13.76 4.03
C LYS A 128 -3.92 -13.08 4.95
N ALA A 129 -2.81 -12.58 4.40
CA ALA A 129 -1.80 -11.88 5.18
C ALA A 129 -2.33 -10.54 5.73
N PHE A 130 -3.14 -9.83 4.95
CA PHE A 130 -3.78 -8.59 5.36
C PHE A 130 -4.85 -8.79 6.43
N ASP A 131 -5.74 -9.78 6.27
CA ASP A 131 -6.73 -10.12 7.30
C ASP A 131 -6.03 -10.52 8.60
N ALA A 132 -4.98 -11.35 8.50
CA ALA A 132 -4.18 -11.71 9.65
C ALA A 132 -3.46 -10.51 10.28
N LEU A 133 -3.15 -9.43 9.54
CA LEU A 133 -2.58 -8.19 10.08
C LEU A 133 -3.63 -7.40 10.85
N LEU A 134 -4.84 -7.26 10.30
CA LEU A 134 -5.94 -6.60 10.97
C LEU A 134 -6.34 -7.30 12.27
N GLU A 135 -6.40 -8.64 12.27
CA GLU A 135 -6.73 -9.43 13.47
C GLU A 135 -5.80 -9.17 14.66
N ARG A 136 -4.51 -8.90 14.42
CA ARG A 136 -3.52 -8.59 15.50
C ARG A 136 -3.46 -7.10 15.84
N SER A 137 -4.14 -6.27 15.05
CA SER A 137 -4.23 -4.83 15.25
C SER A 137 -5.39 -4.43 16.16
N HIS A 138 -6.38 -5.32 16.34
CA HIS A 138 -7.46 -5.21 17.33
C HIS A 138 -6.93 -5.51 18.73
#